data_AF-A0A536I964-F1
#
_entry.id   AF-A0A536I964-F1
#
_cell.length_a   1.000
_cell.length_b   1.000
_cell.length_c   1.000
_cell.angle_alpha   90.00
_cell.angle_beta   90.00
_cell.angle_gamma   90.00
#
_symmetry.space_group_name_H-M   'P 1'
#
loop_
_entity.id
_entity.type
_entity.pdbx_description
1 polymer ?
#
loop_
_entity_poly.entity_id
_entity_poly.type
_entity_poly.pdbx_seq_one_letter_code
_entity_poly.pdbx_strand_id
1 'polypeptide(L)'
;REEAEDLERAGATYIQIDEPAIHARPEEIDIAIEAMGLVTQNLKAKTISHICYGDFAAIYPRVLELPVDQLDLAMANYGYRWLDLFEREPFTKELAIGIVDVHAHETETVAEAAEGIRKGLRFVPADRLWPHPDCGL
;
A
#
# COMPACT_ATOMS: atom_id res chain seq x y z
N ARG A 1 -16.46 -4.56 -8.36
CA ARG A 1 -16.75 -3.47 -9.30
C ARG A 1 -18.02 -2.72 -8.93
N GLU A 2 -19.20 -3.36 -8.96
CA GLU A 2 -20.49 -2.70 -8.63
C GLU A 2 -20.41 -1.93 -7.30
N GLU A 3 -19.92 -2.56 -6.23
CA GLU A 3 -19.74 -1.92 -4.94
C GLU A 3 -18.88 -0.64 -4.99
N ALA A 4 -17.79 -0.63 -5.76
CA ALA A 4 -16.93 0.54 -5.87
C ALA A 4 -17.61 1.69 -6.63
N GLU A 5 -18.37 1.36 -7.68
CA GLU A 5 -19.18 2.33 -8.42
C GLU A 5 -20.32 2.88 -7.52
N ASP A 6 -20.92 2.05 -6.67
CA ASP A 6 -21.98 2.43 -5.74
C ASP A 6 -21.45 3.38 -4.65
N LEU A 7 -20.26 3.09 -4.09
CA LEU A 7 -19.57 3.96 -3.14
C LEU A 7 -19.25 5.33 -3.76
N GLU A 8 -18.73 5.36 -4.99
CA GLU A 8 -18.47 6.62 -5.69
C GLU A 8 -19.77 7.41 -5.93
N ARG A 9 -20.86 6.75 -6.36
CA ARG A 9 -22.17 7.41 -6.53
C ARG A 9 -22.74 7.93 -5.22
N ALA A 10 -22.42 7.30 -4.09
CA ALA A 10 -22.76 7.79 -2.75
C ALA A 10 -21.87 8.97 -2.30
N GLY A 11 -20.84 9.33 -3.06
CA GLY A 11 -19.96 10.47 -2.82
C GLY A 11 -18.60 10.13 -2.22
N ALA A 12 -18.22 8.84 -2.18
CA ALA A 12 -16.88 8.47 -1.73
C ALA A 12 -15.82 9.03 -2.69
N THR A 13 -14.86 9.78 -2.15
CA THR A 13 -13.73 10.34 -2.92
C THR A 13 -12.46 9.50 -2.80
N TYR A 14 -12.44 8.53 -1.87
CA TYR A 14 -11.39 7.55 -1.67
C TYR A 14 -12.04 6.17 -1.56
N ILE A 15 -11.49 5.17 -2.24
CA ILE A 15 -11.94 3.78 -2.20
C ILE A 15 -10.70 2.90 -2.00
N GLN A 16 -10.69 2.13 -0.92
CA GLN A 16 -9.63 1.18 -0.62
C GLN A 16 -10.09 -0.24 -0.91
N ILE A 17 -9.23 -1.02 -1.56
CA ILE A 17 -9.41 -2.44 -1.86
C ILE A 17 -8.26 -3.23 -1.24
N ASP A 18 -8.56 -3.99 -0.20
CA ASP A 18 -7.57 -4.74 0.57
C ASP A 18 -7.17 -6.04 -0.16
N GLU A 19 -5.88 -6.20 -0.42
CA GLU A 19 -5.30 -7.38 -1.09
C GLU A 19 -4.19 -8.02 -0.23
N PRO A 20 -4.50 -8.48 1.01
CA PRO A 20 -3.49 -8.92 1.97
C PRO A 20 -2.71 -10.16 1.50
N ALA A 21 -3.26 -10.94 0.58
CA ALA A 21 -2.69 -12.22 0.12
C ALA A 21 -2.10 -12.16 -1.30
N ILE A 22 -1.96 -10.98 -1.92
CA ILE A 22 -1.49 -10.84 -3.30
C ILE A 22 -0.09 -11.43 -3.54
N HIS A 23 0.74 -11.49 -2.50
CA HIS A 23 2.07 -12.09 -2.53
C HIS A 23 2.05 -13.63 -2.40
N ALA A 24 0.92 -14.26 -2.04
CA ALA A 24 0.86 -15.69 -1.74
C ALA A 24 1.04 -16.57 -2.98
N ARG A 25 0.74 -16.02 -4.16
CA ARG A 25 0.96 -16.64 -5.47
C ARG A 25 1.59 -15.62 -6.44
N PRO A 26 2.90 -15.33 -6.30
CA PRO A 26 3.56 -14.33 -7.12
C PRO A 26 3.45 -14.59 -8.63
N GLU A 27 3.33 -15.86 -9.03
CA GLU A 27 3.12 -16.29 -10.41
C GLU A 27 1.75 -15.89 -10.99
N GLU A 28 0.77 -15.58 -10.14
CA GLU A 28 -0.59 -15.16 -10.52
C GLU A 28 -0.76 -13.62 -10.46
N ILE A 29 0.32 -12.85 -10.23
CA ILE A 29 0.24 -11.38 -10.07
C ILE A 29 -0.42 -10.67 -11.27
N ASP A 30 -0.26 -11.20 -12.49
CA ASP A 30 -0.90 -10.65 -13.68
C ASP A 30 -2.43 -10.74 -13.60
N ILE A 31 -2.94 -11.82 -13.00
CA ILE A 31 -4.38 -12.02 -12.77
C ILE A 31 -4.88 -11.00 -11.74
N ALA A 32 -4.12 -10.77 -10.67
CA ALA A 32 -4.48 -9.77 -9.66
C ALA A 32 -4.51 -8.34 -10.26
N ILE A 33 -3.57 -8.02 -11.14
CA ILE A 33 -3.52 -6.74 -11.85
C ILE A 33 -4.74 -6.57 -12.77
N GLU A 34 -5.08 -7.60 -13.55
CA GLU A 34 -6.27 -7.59 -14.40
C GLU A 34 -7.55 -7.44 -13.56
N ALA A 35 -7.69 -8.23 -12.50
CA ALA A 35 -8.86 -8.20 -11.62
C ALA A 35 -9.03 -6.84 -10.94
N MET A 36 -7.95 -6.25 -10.40
CA MET A 36 -7.99 -4.91 -9.82
C MET A 36 -8.36 -3.88 -10.88
N GLY A 37 -7.86 -4.01 -12.12
CA GLY A 37 -8.21 -3.12 -13.22
C GLY A 37 -9.70 -3.15 -13.58
N LEU A 38 -10.36 -4.29 -13.44
CA LEU A 38 -11.81 -4.40 -13.60
C LEU A 38 -12.57 -3.74 -12.45
N VAL A 39 -12.03 -3.76 -11.23
CA VAL A 39 -12.64 -3.13 -10.05
C VAL A 39 -12.50 -1.61 -10.10
N THR A 40 -11.32 -1.11 -10.47
CA THR A 40 -11.01 0.33 -10.49
C THR A 40 -11.40 1.03 -11.78
N GLN A 41 -11.89 0.28 -12.78
CA GLN A 41 -12.23 0.81 -14.09
C GLN A 41 -13.23 1.98 -14.00
N ASN A 42 -12.85 3.12 -14.57
CA ASN A 42 -13.65 4.35 -14.65
C ASN A 42 -13.99 5.04 -13.32
N LEU A 43 -13.44 4.58 -12.19
CA LEU A 43 -13.54 5.32 -10.94
C LEU A 43 -12.75 6.64 -11.07
N LYS A 44 -13.35 7.72 -10.58
CA LYS A 44 -12.72 9.02 -10.36
C LYS A 44 -12.27 9.21 -8.91
N ALA A 45 -12.88 8.47 -7.98
CA ALA A 45 -12.40 8.36 -6.62
C ALA A 45 -10.94 7.87 -6.62
N LYS A 46 -10.16 8.38 -5.67
CA LYS A 46 -8.78 7.93 -5.47
C LYS A 46 -8.79 6.48 -4.97
N THR A 47 -8.01 5.64 -5.62
CA THR A 47 -7.97 4.21 -5.37
C THR A 47 -6.73 3.81 -4.59
N ILE A 48 -6.92 3.01 -3.55
CA ILE A 48 -5.89 2.55 -2.64
C ILE A 48 -5.93 1.03 -2.62
N SER A 49 -4.77 0.37 -2.59
CA SER A 49 -4.71 -1.05 -2.21
C SER A 49 -3.79 -1.25 -1.03
N HIS A 50 -4.34 -1.88 0.01
CA HIS A 50 -3.61 -2.23 1.22
C HIS A 50 -3.05 -3.66 1.12
N ILE A 51 -1.78 -3.81 1.45
CA ILE A 51 -1.04 -5.08 1.43
C ILE A 51 -0.41 -5.27 2.81
N CYS A 52 -1.10 -6.03 3.67
CA CYS A 52 -0.80 -6.12 5.11
C CYS A 52 0.40 -7.03 5.45
N TYR A 53 0.57 -8.15 4.74
CA TYR A 53 1.57 -9.16 5.11
C TYR A 53 2.33 -9.69 3.92
N GLY A 54 3.39 -10.42 4.24
CA GLY A 54 4.04 -11.35 3.33
C GLY A 54 5.38 -10.92 2.82
N ASP A 55 5.83 -11.64 1.80
CA ASP A 55 7.04 -11.32 1.08
C ASP A 55 6.73 -10.33 -0.06
N PHE A 56 6.72 -9.04 0.27
CA PHE A 56 6.53 -7.98 -0.73
C PHE A 56 7.61 -8.02 -1.81
N ALA A 57 8.83 -8.48 -1.49
CA ALA A 57 9.90 -8.61 -2.48
C ALA A 57 9.57 -9.63 -3.57
N ALA A 58 8.73 -10.63 -3.29
CA ALA A 58 8.37 -11.66 -4.27
C ALA A 58 7.52 -11.11 -5.44
N ILE A 59 6.77 -10.04 -5.22
CA ILE A 59 5.90 -9.41 -6.23
C ILE A 59 6.42 -8.06 -6.72
N TYR A 60 7.53 -7.56 -6.16
CA TYR A 60 8.17 -6.34 -6.60
C TYR A 60 9.08 -6.60 -7.81
N PRO A 61 9.09 -5.74 -8.85
CA PRO A 61 8.36 -4.48 -8.97
C PRO A 61 6.97 -4.61 -9.61
N ARG A 62 6.55 -5.81 -10.01
CA ARG A 62 5.32 -6.03 -10.76
C ARG A 62 4.07 -5.45 -10.09
N VAL A 63 3.99 -5.49 -8.76
CA VAL A 63 2.91 -4.87 -7.96
C VAL A 63 2.75 -3.36 -8.22
N LEU A 64 3.76 -2.65 -8.71
CA LEU A 64 3.65 -1.24 -9.11
C LEU A 64 2.76 -1.01 -10.33
N GLU A 65 2.40 -2.08 -11.06
CA GLU A 65 1.45 -2.01 -12.16
C GLU A 65 0.01 -2.31 -11.73
N LEU A 66 -0.22 -2.61 -10.44
CA LEU A 66 -1.57 -2.69 -9.88
C LEU A 66 -2.30 -1.36 -10.15
N PRO A 67 -3.48 -1.35 -10.78
CA PRO A 67 -4.14 -0.14 -11.27
C PRO A 67 -4.86 0.61 -10.13
N VAL A 68 -4.07 1.08 -9.17
CA VAL A 68 -4.44 1.96 -8.06
C VAL A 68 -3.49 3.17 -7.98
N ASP A 69 -3.95 4.26 -7.39
CA ASP A 69 -3.18 5.49 -7.20
C ASP A 69 -2.14 5.36 -6.08
N GLN A 70 -2.51 4.65 -5.02
CA GLN A 70 -1.71 4.49 -3.80
C GLN A 70 -1.58 3.02 -3.42
N LEU A 71 -0.36 2.63 -3.03
CA LEU A 71 -0.13 1.37 -2.33
C LEU A 71 0.11 1.67 -0.86
N ASP A 72 -0.70 1.03 -0.04
CA ASP A 72 -0.64 1.05 1.41
C ASP A 72 0.07 -0.22 1.87
N LEU A 73 1.24 -0.05 2.50
CA LEU A 73 2.14 -1.13 2.86
C LEU A 73 2.42 -1.16 4.36
N ALA A 74 2.25 -2.33 4.97
CA ALA A 74 2.78 -2.64 6.29
C ALA A 74 4.31 -2.66 6.26
N MET A 75 4.94 -1.86 7.12
CA MET A 75 6.39 -1.62 7.08
C MET A 75 7.04 -1.62 8.46
N ALA A 76 6.34 -1.20 9.52
CA ALA A 76 6.92 -1.09 10.85
C ALA A 76 7.27 -2.48 11.43
N ASN A 77 6.34 -3.44 11.33
CA ASN A 77 6.49 -4.84 11.74
C ASN A 77 7.63 -5.58 10.99
N TYR A 78 7.98 -5.12 9.79
CA TYR A 78 9.09 -5.64 8.98
C TYR A 78 10.39 -4.84 9.14
N GLY A 79 10.45 -3.90 10.08
CA GLY A 79 11.62 -3.05 10.30
C GLY A 79 11.98 -2.21 9.08
N TYR A 80 11.01 -1.91 8.20
CA TYR A 80 11.18 -1.14 6.96
C TYR A 80 12.11 -1.79 5.92
N ARG A 81 12.38 -3.10 6.02
CA ARG A 81 13.34 -3.81 5.14
C ARG A 81 13.00 -3.75 3.65
N TRP A 82 11.72 -3.53 3.30
CA TRP A 82 11.27 -3.48 1.90
C TRP A 82 11.64 -2.19 1.18
N LEU A 83 12.01 -1.14 1.91
CA LEU A 83 12.47 0.10 1.30
C LEU A 83 13.75 -0.07 0.47
N ASP A 84 14.59 -1.08 0.77
CA ASP A 84 15.78 -1.42 -0.01
C ASP A 84 15.45 -1.80 -1.46
N LEU A 85 14.22 -2.28 -1.71
CA LEU A 85 13.75 -2.59 -3.07
C LEU A 85 13.58 -1.33 -3.90
N PHE A 86 13.25 -0.21 -3.26
CA PHE A 86 12.97 1.06 -3.94
C PHE A 86 14.25 1.73 -4.46
N GLU A 87 15.42 1.33 -3.92
CA GLU A 87 16.73 1.71 -4.46
C GLU A 87 17.03 1.04 -5.81
N ARG A 88 16.48 -0.15 -6.04
CA ARG A 88 16.75 -0.96 -7.24
C ARG A 88 15.79 -0.63 -8.37
N GLU A 89 14.51 -0.56 -8.06
CA GLU A 89 13.46 -0.10 -8.98
C GLU A 89 12.68 1.02 -8.27
N PRO A 90 12.55 2.23 -8.84
CA PRO A 90 11.89 3.34 -8.17
C PRO A 90 10.41 3.07 -7.87
N PHE A 91 9.95 3.48 -6.69
CA PHE A 91 8.53 3.41 -6.34
C PHE A 91 7.73 4.48 -7.11
N THR A 92 6.78 4.05 -7.93
CA THR A 92 6.11 4.95 -8.91
C THR A 92 4.74 5.45 -8.49
N LYS A 93 4.18 4.96 -7.38
CA LYS A 93 2.85 5.33 -6.86
C LYS A 93 2.93 6.22 -5.63
N GLU A 94 1.80 6.67 -5.12
CA GLU A 94 1.78 7.18 -3.74
C GLU A 94 2.04 6.04 -2.76
N LEU A 95 2.80 6.34 -1.71
CA LEU A 95 3.18 5.39 -0.67
C LEU A 95 2.43 5.72 0.61
N ALA A 96 1.52 4.83 1.02
CA ALA A 96 1.08 4.76 2.40
C ALA A 96 2.04 3.85 3.18
N ILE A 97 2.78 4.44 4.13
CA ILE A 97 3.83 3.77 4.91
C ILE A 97 3.37 3.48 6.34
N GLY A 98 3.38 2.20 6.71
CA GLY A 98 3.08 1.76 8.07
C GLY A 98 4.15 2.22 9.06
N ILE A 99 3.72 2.92 10.12
CA ILE A 99 4.60 3.54 11.14
C ILE A 99 4.29 3.10 12.58
N VAL A 100 3.26 2.26 12.75
CA VAL A 100 2.81 1.68 14.02
C VAL A 100 2.61 0.19 13.77
N ASP A 101 3.32 -0.67 14.50
CA ASP A 101 3.16 -2.12 14.45
C ASP A 101 1.97 -2.51 15.33
N VAL A 102 0.82 -2.71 14.68
CA VAL A 102 -0.44 -3.09 15.34
C VAL A 102 -0.42 -4.49 15.96
N HIS A 103 0.64 -5.28 15.73
CA HIS A 103 0.82 -6.61 16.33
C HIS A 103 1.59 -6.53 17.65
N ALA A 104 2.26 -5.42 17.92
CA ALA A 104 2.96 -5.20 19.17
C ALA A 104 1.97 -4.80 20.27
N HIS A 105 2.27 -5.20 21.51
CA HIS A 105 1.55 -4.75 22.71
C HIS A 105 2.15 -3.48 23.32
N GLU A 106 3.18 -2.93 22.69
CA GLU A 106 3.85 -1.70 23.09
C GLU A 106 3.44 -0.58 22.15
N THR A 107 3.35 0.64 22.67
CA THR A 107 3.04 1.82 21.86
C THR A 107 4.33 2.46 21.39
N GLU A 108 4.46 2.69 20.08
CA GLU A 108 5.58 3.41 19.51
C GLU A 108 5.66 4.84 20.05
N THR A 109 6.88 5.30 20.25
CA THR A 109 7.15 6.70 20.56
C THR A 109 6.96 7.58 19.32
N VAL A 110 6.69 8.86 19.55
CA VAL A 110 6.66 9.89 18.48
C VAL A 110 7.96 9.91 17.67
N ALA A 111 9.10 9.61 18.30
CA ALA A 111 10.39 9.58 17.63
C ALA A 111 10.51 8.41 16.63
N GLU A 112 10.02 7.23 17.01
CA GLU A 112 9.98 6.04 16.15
C GLU A 112 9.04 6.23 14.97
N ALA A 113 7.82 6.73 15.22
CA ALA A 113 6.87 7.08 14.19
C ALA A 113 7.46 8.10 13.18
N ALA A 114 8.07 9.18 13.68
CA ALA A 114 8.71 10.18 12.84
C ALA A 114 9.88 9.62 12.02
N GLU A 115 10.62 8.65 12.56
CA GLU A 115 11.71 7.99 11.82
C GLU A 115 11.17 7.12 10.69
N GLY A 116 10.06 6.41 10.90
CA GLY A 116 9.35 5.70 9.82
C GLY A 116 8.99 6.61 8.65
N ILE A 117 8.41 7.78 8.95
CA ILE A 117 8.08 8.80 7.94
C ILE A 117 9.33 9.24 7.19
N ARG A 118 10.43 9.58 7.89
CA ARG A 118 11.68 10.02 7.26
C ARG A 118 12.28 8.97 6.34
N LYS A 119 12.17 7.68 6.69
CA LYS A 119 12.64 6.59 5.82
C LYS A 119 11.90 6.57 4.49
N GLY A 120 10.57 6.69 4.50
CA GLY A 120 9.77 6.75 3.27
C GLY A 120 10.05 8.00 2.43
N LEU A 121 10.28 9.15 3.08
CA LEU A 121 10.59 10.42 2.40
C LEU A 121 11.90 10.40 1.60
N ARG A 122 12.75 9.39 1.78
CA ARG A 122 13.94 9.20 0.93
C ARG A 122 13.59 8.72 -0.48
N PHE A 123 12.40 8.11 -0.66
CA PHE A 123 12.00 7.44 -1.91
C PHE A 123 10.85 8.12 -2.62
N VAL A 124 9.96 8.78 -1.88
CA VAL A 124 8.83 9.52 -2.44
C VAL A 124 8.78 10.94 -1.87
N PRO A 125 8.34 11.94 -2.65
CA PRO A 125 8.16 13.29 -2.14
C PRO A 125 7.04 13.35 -1.09
N ALA A 126 7.05 14.41 -0.26
CA ALA A 126 6.14 14.54 0.87
C ALA A 126 4.65 14.60 0.48
N ASP A 127 4.33 15.10 -0.71
CA ASP A 127 2.96 15.15 -1.25
C ASP A 127 2.47 13.78 -1.75
N ARG A 128 3.33 12.76 -1.78
CA ARG A 128 3.01 11.38 -2.16
C ARG A 128 3.23 10.36 -1.04
N LEU A 129 3.48 10.82 0.18
CA LEU A 129 3.72 9.97 1.35
C LEU A 129 2.60 10.13 2.39
N TRP A 130 2.04 9.01 2.82
CA TRP A 130 0.92 8.96 3.77
C TRP A 130 1.30 8.06 4.96
N PRO A 131 1.55 8.62 6.14
CA PRO A 131 1.80 7.81 7.34
C PRO A 131 0.50 7.16 7.82
N HIS A 132 0.55 5.88 8.20
CA HIS A 132 -0.61 5.15 8.73
C HIS A 132 -0.18 3.97 9.62
N PRO A 133 -1.06 3.30 10.38
CA PRO A 133 -0.73 2.07 11.13
C PRO A 133 -0.56 0.86 10.21
N ASP A 134 0.28 -0.12 10.54
CA ASP A 134 0.59 -1.24 9.63
C ASP A 134 -0.62 -2.01 9.09
N CYS A 135 -1.76 -2.03 9.80
CA CYS A 135 -3.00 -2.69 9.38
C CYS A 135 -4.19 -2.11 10.17
N GLY A 136 -5.36 -2.76 10.09
CA GLY A 136 -6.52 -2.42 10.93
C GLY A 136 -6.25 -2.56 12.44
N LEU A 137 -6.97 -1.78 13.25
CA LEU A 137 -6.91 -1.73 14.72
C LEU A 137 -8.05 -2.50 15.38
#